data_AF-A0A7C5Z4B4-F1
#
_entry.id   AF-A0A7C5Z4B4-F1
#
_cell.length_a   1.000
_cell.length_b   1.000
_cell.length_c   1.000
_cell.angle_alpha   90.00
_cell.angle_beta   90.00
_cell.angle_gamma   90.00
#
_symmetry.space_group_name_H-M   'P 1'
#
loop_
_entity.id
_entity.type
_entity.pdbx_description
1 polymer ?
#
loop_
_entity_poly.entity_id
_entity_poly.type
_entity_poly.pdbx_seq_one_letter_code
_entity_poly.pdbx_strand_id
1 'polypeptide(L)'
;MKNAELYKRIGQKLQEARKKAGLTQEQVADYLGINKVQLSYYENGVREISIGTLQQLADLYGYTLNYFFDDEKSTDPAVSFSFRGEELEKEDLEVIAMANRFLINLEQMKMMLASKKEGMKE
;
A
#
# COMPACT_ATOMS: atom_id res chain seq x y z
N MET A 1 -4.55 -4.27 -24.49
CA MET A 1 -5.80 -4.64 -23.78
C MET A 1 -5.54 -5.29 -22.42
N LYS A 2 -4.62 -6.26 -22.28
CA LYS A 2 -4.30 -6.89 -20.97
C LYS A 2 -3.76 -5.91 -19.90
N ASN A 3 -2.90 -4.96 -20.28
CA ASN A 3 -2.34 -4.00 -19.32
C ASN A 3 -3.38 -3.03 -18.76
N ALA A 4 -4.39 -2.64 -19.55
CA ALA A 4 -5.45 -1.75 -19.08
C ALA A 4 -6.28 -2.37 -17.95
N GLU A 5 -6.63 -3.66 -18.08
CA GLU A 5 -7.32 -4.39 -17.01
C GLU A 5 -6.44 -4.59 -15.77
N LEU A 6 -5.12 -4.77 -15.94
CA LEU A 6 -4.19 -4.81 -14.81
C LEU A 6 -4.17 -3.50 -14.03
N TYR A 7 -3.96 -2.37 -14.71
CA TYR A 7 -3.91 -1.06 -14.05
C TYR A 7 -5.25 -0.67 -13.42
N LYS A 8 -6.37 -1.07 -14.02
CA LYS A 8 -7.70 -0.90 -13.42
C LYS A 8 -7.85 -1.66 -12.11
N ARG A 9 -7.40 -2.93 -12.04
CA ARG A 9 -7.42 -3.71 -10.79
C ARG A 9 -6.50 -3.12 -9.73
N ILE A 10 -5.27 -2.74 -10.10
CA ILE A 10 -4.33 -2.05 -9.20
C ILE A 10 -4.96 -0.78 -8.65
N GLY A 11 -5.55 0.05 -9.52
CA GLY A 11 -6.21 1.29 -9.13
C GLY A 11 -7.34 1.09 -8.12
N GLN A 12 -8.19 0.08 -8.33
CA GLN A 12 -9.26 -0.27 -7.40
C GLN A 12 -8.71 -0.64 -6.03
N LYS A 13 -7.66 -1.47 -5.97
CA LYS A 13 -7.01 -1.84 -4.72
C LYS A 13 -6.34 -0.67 -4.01
N LEU A 14 -5.71 0.26 -4.76
CA LEU A 14 -5.16 1.49 -4.21
C LEU A 14 -6.25 2.35 -3.57
N GLN A 15 -7.39 2.49 -4.23
CA GLN A 15 -8.51 3.25 -3.69
C GLN A 15 -9.09 2.59 -2.42
N GLU A 16 -9.24 1.27 -2.41
CA GLU A 16 -9.71 0.53 -1.24
C GLU A 16 -8.74 0.66 -0.06
N ALA A 17 -7.44 0.46 -0.30
CA ALA A 17 -6.39 0.61 0.70
C ALA A 17 -6.35 2.02 1.29
N ARG A 18 -6.44 3.05 0.44
CA ARG A 18 -6.52 4.45 0.90
C ARG A 18 -7.71 4.69 1.81
N LYS A 19 -8.90 4.23 1.40
CA LYS A 19 -10.14 4.40 2.18
C LYS A 19 -10.05 3.67 3.52
N LYS A 20 -9.45 2.48 3.55
CA LYS A 20 -9.21 1.73 4.80
C LYS A 20 -8.22 2.44 5.73
N ALA A 21 -7.23 3.12 5.17
CA ALA A 21 -6.30 3.97 5.92
C ALA A 21 -6.93 5.30 6.41
N GLY A 22 -8.19 5.59 6.04
CA GLY A 22 -8.86 6.84 6.44
C GLY A 22 -8.33 8.09 5.75
N LEU A 23 -7.57 7.95 4.66
CA LEU A 23 -6.89 9.05 3.99
C LEU A 23 -7.71 9.63 2.84
N THR A 24 -7.64 10.94 2.65
CA THR A 24 -8.21 11.62 1.48
C THR A 24 -7.28 11.50 0.27
N GLN A 25 -7.81 11.74 -0.94
CA GLN A 25 -6.96 11.81 -2.14
C GLN A 25 -5.98 12.99 -2.10
N GLU A 26 -6.33 14.08 -1.38
CA GLU A 26 -5.46 15.25 -1.26
C GLU A 26 -4.20 14.90 -0.46
N GLN A 27 -4.40 14.33 0.73
CA GLN A 27 -3.31 13.91 1.63
C GLN A 27 -2.31 12.96 0.96
N VAL A 28 -2.82 11.97 0.22
CA VAL A 28 -1.95 11.02 -0.48
C VAL A 28 -1.24 11.68 -1.66
N ALA A 29 -1.89 12.60 -2.37
CA ALA A 29 -1.27 13.34 -3.46
C ALA A 29 -0.13 14.24 -2.94
N ASP A 30 -0.36 14.93 -1.82
CA ASP A 30 0.63 15.76 -1.14
C ASP A 30 1.82 14.93 -0.66
N TYR A 31 1.57 13.76 -0.05
CA TYR A 31 2.60 12.79 0.33
C TYR A 31 3.46 12.36 -0.85
N LEU A 32 2.84 12.06 -1.99
CA LEU A 32 3.54 11.66 -3.22
C LEU A 32 4.19 12.84 -3.97
N GLY A 33 3.91 14.09 -3.59
CA GLY A 33 4.34 15.27 -4.34
C GLY A 33 3.73 15.38 -5.73
N ILE A 34 2.50 14.89 -5.89
CA ILE A 34 1.71 14.95 -7.14
C ILE A 34 0.41 15.72 -6.89
N ASN A 35 -0.34 16.02 -7.95
CA ASN A 35 -1.68 16.60 -7.78
C ASN A 35 -2.75 15.51 -7.57
N LYS A 36 -3.86 15.89 -6.94
CA LYS A 36 -5.03 15.03 -6.69
C LYS A 36 -5.56 14.33 -7.95
N VAL A 37 -5.57 15.02 -9.10
CA VAL A 37 -6.08 14.47 -10.37
C VAL A 37 -5.21 13.29 -10.81
N GLN A 38 -3.89 13.39 -10.65
CA GLN A 38 -2.96 12.32 -10.99
C GLN A 38 -3.16 11.10 -10.10
N LEU A 39 -3.39 11.29 -8.79
CA LEU A 39 -3.76 10.19 -7.90
C LEU A 39 -5.08 9.54 -8.35
N SER A 40 -6.09 10.33 -8.68
CA SER A 40 -7.35 9.83 -9.22
C SER A 40 -7.16 9.02 -10.50
N TYR A 41 -6.26 9.43 -11.40
CA TYR A 41 -5.94 8.65 -12.59
C TYR A 41 -5.29 7.30 -12.27
N TYR A 42 -4.45 7.23 -11.24
CA TYR A 42 -3.91 5.96 -10.77
C TYR A 42 -5.01 5.07 -10.17
N GLU A 43 -5.88 5.62 -9.31
CA GLU A 43 -6.98 4.86 -8.68
C GLU A 43 -8.02 4.35 -9.69
N ASN A 44 -8.17 5.02 -10.82
CA ASN A 44 -9.09 4.59 -11.88
C ASN A 44 -8.39 3.74 -12.96
N GLY A 45 -7.09 3.48 -12.85
CA GLY A 45 -6.30 2.77 -13.87
C GLY A 45 -6.20 3.50 -15.21
N VAL A 46 -6.48 4.80 -15.24
CA VAL A 46 -6.41 5.65 -16.45
C VAL A 46 -4.96 5.93 -16.83
N ARG A 47 -4.06 6.01 -15.84
CA ARG A 47 -2.63 6.22 -16.04
C ARG A 47 -1.83 5.09 -15.42
N GLU A 48 -0.78 4.66 -16.12
CA GLU A 48 0.17 3.69 -15.58
C GLU A 48 0.89 4.28 -14.36
N ILE A 49 0.99 3.48 -13.30
CA ILE A 49 1.72 3.83 -12.08
C ILE A 49 3.12 3.19 -12.12
N SER A 50 4.14 3.96 -11.71
CA SER A 50 5.50 3.42 -11.60
C SER A 50 5.61 2.46 -10.41
N ILE A 51 6.51 1.49 -10.48
CA ILE A 51 6.77 0.57 -9.35
C ILE A 51 7.24 1.36 -8.11
N GLY A 52 8.03 2.42 -8.28
CA GLY A 52 8.47 3.26 -7.17
C GLY A 52 7.30 3.93 -6.45
N THR A 53 6.37 4.53 -7.20
CA THR A 53 5.16 5.14 -6.63
C THR A 53 4.25 4.10 -5.98
N LEU A 54 4.11 2.93 -6.61
CA LEU A 54 3.33 1.83 -6.06
C LEU A 54 3.93 1.33 -4.73
N GLN A 55 5.26 1.26 -4.61
CA GLN A 55 5.94 0.92 -3.35
C GLN A 55 5.69 1.97 -2.27
N GLN A 56 5.76 3.27 -2.59
CA GLN A 56 5.46 4.32 -1.63
C GLN A 56 4.03 4.24 -1.08
N LEU A 57 3.06 3.91 -1.95
CA LEU A 57 1.67 3.70 -1.55
C LEU A 57 1.48 2.42 -0.74
N ALA A 58 2.19 1.34 -1.10
CA ALA A 58 2.18 0.10 -0.33
C ALA A 58 2.69 0.32 1.10
N ASP A 59 3.82 1.03 1.24
CA ASP A 59 4.39 1.40 2.53
C ASP A 59 3.40 2.27 3.33
N LEU A 60 2.84 3.31 2.71
CA LEU A 60 1.87 4.19 3.36
C LEU A 60 0.61 3.45 3.84
N TYR A 61 0.09 2.53 3.03
CA TYR A 61 -1.15 1.82 3.32
C TYR A 61 -0.97 0.55 4.14
N GLY A 62 0.27 0.14 4.44
CA GLY A 62 0.54 -1.04 5.27
C GLY A 62 0.34 -2.38 4.53
N TYR A 63 0.63 -2.40 3.22
CA TYR A 63 0.52 -3.57 2.37
C TYR A 63 1.86 -3.94 1.73
N THR A 64 2.03 -5.21 1.37
CA THR A 64 3.12 -5.63 0.49
C THR A 64 2.80 -5.28 -0.96
N LEU A 65 3.80 -5.18 -1.84
CA LEU A 65 3.55 -4.96 -3.27
C LEU A 65 2.65 -6.05 -3.89
N ASN A 66 2.84 -7.31 -3.50
CA ASN A 66 2.06 -8.45 -3.99
C ASN A 66 0.55 -8.26 -3.81
N TYR A 67 0.14 -7.60 -2.71
CA TYR A 67 -1.27 -7.28 -2.49
C TYR A 67 -1.93 -6.59 -3.70
N PHE A 68 -1.20 -5.73 -4.43
CA PHE A 68 -1.76 -5.01 -5.57
C PHE A 68 -1.81 -5.84 -6.86
N PHE A 69 -1.10 -6.97 -6.92
CA PHE A 69 -1.02 -7.85 -8.09
C PHE A 69 -1.86 -9.14 -7.95
N ASP A 70 -2.06 -9.64 -6.73
CA ASP A 70 -2.74 -10.93 -6.50
C ASP A 70 -4.25 -10.85 -6.75
N ASP A 71 -4.86 -11.87 -7.34
CA ASP A 71 -6.32 -11.90 -7.57
C ASP A 71 -7.10 -12.46 -6.35
N GLU A 72 -6.42 -12.96 -5.32
CA GLU A 72 -7.06 -13.51 -4.12
C GLU A 72 -7.54 -12.42 -3.14
N LYS A 73 -8.68 -12.70 -2.49
CA LYS A 73 -9.25 -11.86 -1.44
C LYS A 73 -8.62 -12.18 -0.09
N SER A 74 -7.42 -11.68 0.19
CA SER A 74 -6.98 -11.50 1.58
C SER A 74 -5.63 -10.81 1.65
N THR A 75 -5.60 -9.64 2.27
CA THR A 75 -5.30 -9.53 3.70
C THR A 75 -5.85 -8.20 4.19
N ASP A 76 -6.24 -8.12 5.46
CA ASP A 76 -6.27 -6.83 6.13
C ASP A 76 -4.86 -6.22 6.09
N PRO A 77 -4.72 -4.89 6.16
CA PRO A 77 -3.39 -4.30 6.21
C PRO A 77 -2.63 -4.96 7.36
N ALA A 78 -1.32 -5.20 7.20
CA ALA A 78 -0.51 -5.84 8.24
C ALA A 78 -0.62 -5.07 9.57
N VAL A 79 -1.03 -3.80 9.49
CA VAL A 79 -1.25 -2.91 10.61
C VAL A 79 -2.45 -2.01 10.29
N SER A 80 -3.44 -1.97 11.17
CA SER A 80 -4.57 -1.03 11.05
C SER A 80 -4.34 0.14 11.99
N PHE A 81 -4.06 1.31 11.43
CA PHE A 81 -4.04 2.55 12.19
C PHE A 81 -5.33 3.34 11.91
N SER A 82 -6.17 3.48 12.93
CA SER A 82 -7.33 4.37 12.87
C SER A 82 -6.91 5.80 13.22
N PHE A 83 -6.30 6.51 12.26
CA PHE A 83 -6.12 7.95 12.39
C PHE A 83 -7.42 8.67 12.02
N ARG A 84 -7.80 9.71 12.77
CA ARG A 84 -8.85 10.63 12.33
C ARG A 84 -8.22 11.53 11.27
N GLY A 85 -8.51 11.25 10.00
CA GLY A 85 -7.82 11.82 8.84
C GLY A 85 -7.96 13.33 8.61
N GLU A 86 -8.50 14.12 9.53
CA GLU A 86 -8.64 15.58 9.36
C GLU A 86 -7.42 16.38 9.83
N GLU A 87 -6.44 15.77 10.52
CA GLU A 87 -5.29 16.48 11.14
C GLU A 87 -3.91 15.99 10.67
N LEU A 88 -3.81 15.02 9.76
CA LEU A 88 -2.51 14.50 9.33
C LEU A 88 -1.86 15.39 8.27
N GLU A 89 -0.68 15.89 8.58
CA GLU A 89 0.21 16.57 7.64
C GLU A 89 1.08 15.55 6.88
N LYS A 90 1.83 16.03 5.88
CA LYS A 90 2.67 15.16 5.05
C LYS A 90 3.70 14.40 5.88
N GLU A 91 4.31 15.09 6.85
CA GLU A 91 5.33 14.57 7.74
C GLU A 91 4.79 13.40 8.58
N ASP A 92 3.52 13.45 8.99
CA ASP A 92 2.87 12.34 9.70
C ASP A 92 2.74 11.11 8.80
N LEU A 93 2.38 11.30 7.53
CA LEU A 93 2.26 10.22 6.55
C LEU A 93 3.61 9.56 6.25
N GLU A 94 4.70 10.32 6.25
CA GLU A 94 6.06 9.79 6.12
C GLU A 94 6.44 8.89 7.32
N VAL A 95 6.10 9.32 8.54
CA VAL A 95 6.32 8.51 9.75
C VAL A 95 5.48 7.23 9.72
N ILE A 96 4.21 7.34 9.31
CA ILE A 96 3.31 6.18 9.17
C ILE A 96 3.86 5.18 8.14
N ALA A 97 4.28 5.66 6.97
CA ALA A 97 4.87 4.81 5.94
C ALA A 97 6.14 4.10 6.45
N MET A 98 6.99 4.81 7.19
CA MET A 98 8.18 4.22 7.81
C MET A 98 7.82 3.13 8.83
N ALA A 99 6.85 3.39 9.70
CA ALA A 99 6.38 2.45 10.72
C ALA A 99 5.78 1.18 10.07
N ASN A 100 4.92 1.36 9.08
CA ASN A 100 4.34 0.26 8.31
C ASN A 100 5.42 -0.60 7.64
N ARG A 101 6.38 0.03 6.96
CA ARG A 101 7.48 -0.68 6.31
C ARG A 101 8.31 -1.48 7.32
N PHE A 102 8.60 -0.90 8.48
CA PHE A 102 9.30 -1.61 9.55
C PHE A 102 8.53 -2.84 10.02
N LEU A 103 7.22 -2.71 10.26
CA LEU A 103 6.36 -3.80 10.72
C LEU A 103 6.22 -4.91 9.67
N ILE A 104 6.06 -4.56 8.39
CA ILE A 104 6.05 -5.53 7.28
C ILE A 104 7.36 -6.31 7.23
N ASN A 105 8.49 -5.61 7.30
CA ASN A 105 9.81 -6.27 7.30
C ASN A 105 9.97 -7.19 8.52
N LEU A 106 9.46 -6.77 9.68
CA LEU A 106 9.50 -7.57 10.90
C LEU A 106 8.68 -8.86 10.76
N GLU A 107 7.47 -8.78 10.22
CA GLU A 107 6.64 -9.96 9.95
C GLU A 107 7.29 -10.90 8.94
N GLN A 108 7.87 -10.37 7.86
CA GLN A 108 8.62 -11.17 6.89
C GLN A 108 9.80 -11.90 7.54
N MET A 109 10.56 -11.22 8.40
CA MET A 109 11.67 -11.85 9.14
C MET A 109 11.17 -12.98 10.06
N LYS A 110 10.04 -12.78 10.76
CA LYS A 110 9.44 -13.84 11.60
C LYS A 110 9.04 -15.05 10.76
N MET A 111 8.39 -14.84 9.61
CA MET A 111 8.01 -15.93 8.70
C MET A 111 9.22 -16.68 8.15
N MET A 112 10.30 -15.97 7.80
CA MET A 112 11.58 -16.58 7.38
C MET A 112 12.22 -17.42 8.49
N LEU A 113 12.14 -16.98 9.75
CA LEU A 113 12.65 -17.74 10.89
C LEU A 113 11.78 -18.98 11.20
N ALA A 114 10.47 -18.89 11.01
CA ALA A 114 9.55 -20.01 11.19
C ALA A 114 9.77 -21.12 10.15
N SER A 115 9.84 -20.74 8.86
CA SER A 115 10.09 -21.68 7.76
C SER A 115 11.46 -22.38 7.86
N LYS A 116 12.50 -21.70 8.37
CA LYS A 116 13.81 -22.33 8.65
C LYS A 116 13.75 -23.42 9.73
N LYS A 117 12.83 -23.35 10.70
CA LYS A 117 12.69 -24.38 11.75
C LYS A 117 11.99 -25.64 11.26
N GLU A 118 11.19 -25.54 10.20
CA GLU A 118 10.48 -26.69 9.61
C GLU A 118 11.40 -27.49 8.68
N GLY A 119 12.28 -26.83 7.92
CA GLY A 119 13.27 -27.48 7.06
C GLY A 119 14.47 -28.13 7.77
N MET A 120 14.55 -28.06 9.11
CA MET A 120 15.56 -28.80 9.92
C MET A 120 14.97 -30.00 10.66
N LYS A 121 13.70 -30.33 10.42
CA LYS A 121 13.03 -31.53 10.96
C LYS A 121 13.05 -32.72 10.00
N GLU A 122 13.65 -32.57 8.83
CA GLU A 122 13.99 -33.64 7.90
C GLU A 122 15.48 -33.98 8.02
#